data_AF-U1Q048-F1
#
_entry.id   AF-U1Q048-F1
#
_cell.length_a   1.000
_cell.length_b   1.000
_cell.length_c   1.000
_cell.angle_alpha   90.00
_cell.angle_beta   90.00
_cell.angle_gamma   90.00
#
_symmetry.space_group_name_H-M   'P 1'
#
loop_
_entity.id
_entity.type
_entity.pdbx_description
1 polymer ?
#
loop_
_entity_poly.entity_id
_entity_poly.type
_entity_poly.pdbx_seq_one_letter_code
_entity_poly.pdbx_strand_id
1 'polypeptide(L)'
;AWRDVVGTVSIHFCADDWNLIRDLITEMQLNPLGRCNVAQASFSIREDFEAVLSDTKPEPDQTAVEERLISTAQKTLAEIDSDPLIEERDHVEALLTLQTLMKLDVISSTKAFDSSPDPES
;
A
#
# COMPACT_ATOMS: atom_id res chain seq x y z
N ALA A 1 25.66 -17.53 -2.44
CA ALA A 1 24.19 -17.45 -2.65
C ALA A 1 23.76 -16.03 -2.37
N TRP A 2 23.13 -15.35 -3.32
CA TRP A 2 22.59 -13.99 -3.14
C TRP A 2 21.33 -14.06 -2.27
N ARG A 3 21.16 -13.12 -1.35
CA ARG A 3 19.97 -13.02 -0.50
C ARG A 3 19.07 -11.93 -1.09
N ASP A 4 17.79 -12.24 -1.26
CA ASP A 4 16.79 -11.24 -1.59
C ASP A 4 16.74 -10.22 -0.44
N VAL A 5 17.05 -8.95 -0.74
CA VAL A 5 16.92 -7.86 0.22
C VAL A 5 15.48 -7.38 0.14
N VAL A 6 14.60 -7.99 0.94
CA VAL A 6 13.24 -7.49 1.16
C VAL A 6 13.33 -6.41 2.22
N GLY A 7 13.34 -5.15 1.79
CA GLY A 7 13.39 -3.98 2.65
C GLY A 7 12.13 -3.14 2.47
N THR A 8 11.67 -2.51 3.56
CA THR A 8 10.57 -1.55 3.50
C THR A 8 11.05 -0.27 2.82
N VAL A 9 10.38 0.13 1.73
CA VAL A 9 10.52 1.48 1.15
C VAL A 9 9.39 2.33 1.71
N SER A 10 9.75 3.46 2.29
CA SER A 10 8.78 4.42 2.83
C SER A 10 8.70 5.63 1.91
N ILE A 11 7.48 6.01 1.54
CA ILE A 11 7.20 7.25 0.83
C ILE A 11 6.80 8.29 1.87
N HIS A 12 7.49 9.43 1.85
CA HIS A 12 7.20 10.55 2.73
C HIS A 12 6.68 11.71 1.90
N PHE A 13 5.62 12.36 2.40
CA PHE A 13 5.13 13.62 1.88
C PHE A 13 5.65 14.76 2.75
N CYS A 14 5.84 15.94 2.15
CA CYS A 14 6.21 17.11 2.94
C CYS A 14 5.03 17.57 3.81
N ALA A 15 5.34 18.25 4.91
CA ALA A 15 4.31 18.76 5.82
C ALA A 15 3.34 19.73 5.12
N ASP A 16 3.85 20.51 4.16
CA ASP A 16 3.05 21.49 3.41
C ASP A 16 1.98 20.83 2.52
N ASP A 17 2.22 19.60 2.07
CA ASP A 17 1.29 18.84 1.22
C ASP A 17 0.25 18.05 2.03
N TRP A 18 0.36 18.00 3.37
CA TRP A 18 -0.49 17.16 4.22
C TRP A 18 -1.99 17.40 4.00
N ASN A 19 -2.41 18.67 4.02
CA ASN A 19 -3.83 19.02 3.86
C ASN A 19 -4.36 18.58 2.48
N LEU A 20 -3.55 18.76 1.44
CA LEU A 20 -3.92 18.34 0.09
C LEU A 20 -4.08 16.82 0.00
N ILE A 21 -3.16 16.07 0.59
CA ILE A 21 -3.19 14.60 0.56
C ILE A 21 -4.37 14.06 1.33
N ARG A 22 -4.61 14.59 2.55
CA ARG A 22 -5.78 14.25 3.34
C ARG A 22 -7.04 14.46 2.50
N ASP A 23 -7.26 15.68 1.98
CA ASP A 23 -8.49 16.02 1.26
C ASP A 23 -8.66 15.17 -0.01
N LEU A 24 -7.57 14.87 -0.72
CA LEU A 24 -7.61 13.98 -1.88
C LEU A 24 -8.11 12.59 -1.49
N ILE A 25 -7.63 12.04 -0.38
CA ILE A 25 -7.93 10.66 0.05
C ILE A 25 -9.32 10.57 0.71
N THR A 26 -9.64 11.48 1.63
CA THR A 26 -10.86 11.40 2.46
C THR A 26 -12.08 11.99 1.75
N GLU A 27 -11.95 13.16 1.13
CA GLU A 27 -13.08 13.87 0.52
C GLU A 27 -13.26 13.51 -0.94
N MET A 28 -12.15 13.42 -1.69
CA MET A 28 -12.20 13.19 -3.15
C MET A 28 -12.07 11.71 -3.53
N GLN A 29 -11.70 10.83 -2.59
CA GLN A 29 -11.45 9.39 -2.82
C GLN A 29 -10.47 9.13 -3.98
N LEU A 30 -9.45 9.99 -4.11
CA LEU A 30 -8.42 9.92 -5.14
C LEU A 30 -7.10 9.43 -4.55
N ASN A 31 -6.50 8.44 -5.20
CA ASN A 31 -5.17 7.95 -4.83
C ASN A 31 -4.07 8.89 -5.37
N PRO A 32 -3.33 9.61 -4.51
CA PRO A 32 -2.28 10.55 -4.92
C PRO A 32 -1.05 9.85 -5.52
N LEU A 33 -0.80 8.58 -5.18
CA LEU A 33 0.36 7.83 -5.67
C LEU A 33 0.31 7.59 -7.18
N GLY A 34 -0.89 7.59 -7.78
CA GLY A 34 -1.03 7.46 -9.23
C GLY A 34 -0.38 8.57 -10.05
N ARG A 35 -0.09 9.72 -9.44
CA ARG A 35 0.63 10.85 -10.06
C ARG A 35 2.06 10.99 -9.54
N CYS A 36 2.46 10.18 -8.55
CA CYS A 36 3.79 10.21 -7.97
C CYS A 36 4.69 9.23 -8.72
N ASN A 37 5.63 9.75 -9.52
CA ASN A 37 6.59 8.94 -10.26
C ASN A 37 7.40 8.00 -9.36
N VAL A 38 7.68 8.40 -8.10
CA VAL A 38 8.38 7.58 -7.11
C VAL A 38 7.53 6.39 -6.66
N ALA A 39 6.21 6.54 -6.59
CA ALA A 39 5.30 5.47 -6.17
C ALA A 39 4.99 4.46 -7.29
N GLN A 40 5.31 4.81 -8.53
CA GLN A 40 5.26 3.92 -9.69
C GLN A 40 6.66 3.44 -10.10
N ALA A 41 7.71 3.88 -9.40
CA ALA A 41 9.07 3.45 -9.71
C ALA A 41 9.23 1.98 -9.31
N SER A 42 9.42 1.11 -10.30
CA SER A 42 9.97 -0.23 -10.08
C SER A 42 11.41 -0.06 -9.60
N PHE A 43 11.65 -0.18 -8.28
CA PHE A 43 13.00 -0.27 -7.72
C PHE A 43 13.51 -1.71 -7.79
N SER A 44 13.32 -2.35 -8.94
CA SER A 44 14.03 -3.56 -9.26
C SER A 44 15.48 -3.19 -9.59
N ILE A 45 16.33 -3.07 -8.55
CA ILE A 45 17.81 -3.01 -8.71
C ILE A 45 18.30 -4.17 -9.61
N ARG A 46 17.49 -5.21 -9.68
CA ARG A 46 17.60 -6.39 -10.52
C ARG A 46 17.32 -6.12 -12.01
N GLU A 47 16.29 -5.36 -12.41
CA GLU A 47 16.07 -5.02 -13.84
C GLU A 47 17.25 -4.24 -14.42
N ASP A 48 17.81 -3.29 -13.66
CA ASP A 48 18.97 -2.50 -14.06
C ASP A 48 20.27 -3.35 -14.16
N PHE A 49 20.33 -4.50 -13.48
CA PHE A 49 21.49 -5.42 -13.49
C PHE A 49 21.30 -6.62 -14.43
N GLU A 50 20.07 -7.09 -14.64
CA GLU A 50 19.70 -8.20 -15.53
C GLU A 50 19.66 -7.78 -17.00
N ALA A 51 19.54 -6.47 -17.28
CA ALA A 51 19.88 -5.92 -18.59
C ALA A 51 21.35 -6.19 -18.97
N VAL A 52 22.24 -6.39 -17.98
CA VAL A 52 23.67 -6.71 -18.19
C VAL A 52 23.93 -8.22 -18.15
N LEU A 53 23.11 -9.01 -17.46
CA LEU A 53 23.28 -10.46 -17.28
C LEU A 53 21.95 -11.15 -17.54
N SER A 54 21.81 -11.72 -18.73
CA SER A 54 20.62 -12.34 -19.33
C SER A 54 20.02 -13.53 -18.55
N ASP A 55 19.63 -13.32 -17.29
CA ASP A 55 19.06 -14.34 -16.42
C ASP A 55 17.80 -13.78 -15.76
N THR A 56 16.63 -14.12 -16.30
CA THR A 56 15.33 -13.66 -15.80
C THR A 56 14.82 -14.62 -14.72
N LYS A 57 14.97 -14.27 -13.44
CA LYS A 57 14.26 -14.91 -12.31
C LYS A 57 12.80 -14.38 -12.23
N PRO A 58 11.82 -15.19 -11.78
CA PRO A 58 10.44 -14.75 -11.63
C PRO A 58 10.27 -13.56 -10.66
N GLU A 59 9.15 -12.87 -10.78
CA GLU A 59 8.76 -11.76 -9.89
C GLU A 59 8.68 -12.24 -8.43
N PRO A 60 9.05 -11.40 -7.44
CA PRO A 60 8.92 -11.75 -6.03
C PRO A 60 7.44 -11.93 -5.64
N ASP A 61 7.13 -13.02 -4.94
CA ASP A 61 5.82 -13.23 -4.32
C ASP A 61 5.65 -12.30 -3.10
N GLN A 62 4.68 -11.39 -3.16
CA GLN A 62 4.38 -10.41 -2.12
C GLN A 62 3.10 -10.71 -1.32
N THR A 63 2.44 -11.85 -1.57
CA THR A 63 1.11 -12.18 -1.03
C THR A 63 1.01 -11.99 0.49
N ALA A 64 1.99 -12.49 1.24
CA ALA A 64 2.00 -12.40 2.71
C ALA A 64 2.19 -10.97 3.25
N VAL A 65 2.78 -10.07 2.47
CA VAL A 65 2.91 -8.64 2.84
C VAL A 65 1.61 -7.93 2.55
N GLU A 66 1.01 -8.18 1.39
CA GLU A 66 -0.28 -7.63 0.97
C GLU A 66 -1.38 -7.98 1.97
N GLU A 67 -1.52 -9.25 2.36
CA GLU A 67 -2.51 -9.69 3.34
C GLU A 67 -2.38 -8.96 4.68
N ARG A 68 -1.15 -8.74 5.14
CA ARG A 68 -0.88 -8.02 6.38
C ARG A 68 -1.29 -6.55 6.29
N LEU A 69 -0.97 -5.90 5.16
CA LEU A 69 -1.33 -4.51 4.91
C LEU A 69 -2.86 -4.35 4.85
N ILE A 70 -3.55 -5.26 4.16
CA ILE A 70 -5.01 -5.28 4.07
C ILE A 70 -5.64 -5.40 5.47
N SER A 71 -5.24 -6.42 6.23
CA SER A 71 -5.78 -6.67 7.57
C SER A 71 -5.54 -5.49 8.52
N THR A 72 -4.34 -4.90 8.47
CA THR A 72 -3.99 -3.75 9.32
C THR A 72 -4.83 -2.51 8.97
N ALA A 73 -4.98 -2.22 7.68
CA ALA A 73 -5.76 -1.08 7.21
C ALA A 73 -7.25 -1.25 7.56
N GLN A 74 -7.84 -2.42 7.29
CA GLN A 74 -9.23 -2.72 7.63
C GLN A 74 -9.50 -2.59 9.14
N LYS A 75 -8.59 -3.12 9.97
CA LYS A 75 -8.69 -3.00 11.42
C LYS A 75 -8.68 -1.53 11.86
N THR A 76 -7.77 -0.74 11.32
CA THR A 76 -7.67 0.70 11.61
C THR A 76 -8.97 1.43 11.27
N LEU A 77 -9.56 1.16 10.10
CA LEU A 77 -10.84 1.74 9.70
C LEU A 77 -12.01 1.30 10.57
N ALA A 78 -12.00 0.06 11.07
CA ALA A 78 -13.05 -0.45 11.95
C ALA A 78 -12.98 0.12 13.37
N GLU A 79 -11.79 0.50 13.84
CA GLU A 79 -11.55 0.91 15.23
C GLU A 79 -11.50 2.43 15.41
N ILE A 80 -11.44 3.23 14.33
CA ILE A 80 -11.22 4.69 14.36
C ILE A 80 -12.16 5.47 15.29
N ASP A 81 -13.45 5.09 15.36
CA ASP A 81 -14.42 5.79 16.20
C ASP A 81 -14.32 5.39 17.69
N SER A 82 -13.59 4.32 17.99
CA SER A 82 -13.58 3.65 19.29
C SER A 82 -12.22 3.66 20.00
N ASP A 83 -11.12 3.67 19.25
CA ASP A 83 -9.76 3.71 19.79
C ASP A 83 -9.19 5.13 19.74
N PRO A 84 -9.00 5.80 20.89
CA PRO A 84 -8.45 7.15 20.93
C PRO A 84 -6.96 7.24 20.55
N LEU A 85 -6.28 6.10 20.36
CA LEU A 85 -4.89 6.04 19.89
C LEU A 85 -4.79 6.07 18.35
N ILE A 86 -5.88 5.88 17.63
CA ILE A 86 -5.92 6.00 16.18
C ILE A 86 -6.04 7.47 15.82
N GLU A 87 -5.03 8.01 15.15
CA GLU A 87 -5.00 9.39 14.70
C GLU A 87 -5.61 9.52 13.29
N GLU A 88 -5.97 10.74 12.91
CA GLU A 88 -6.39 11.07 11.53
C GLU A 88 -5.36 10.60 10.49
N ARG A 89 -4.08 10.59 10.87
CA ARG A 89 -3.02 10.08 10.02
C ARG A 89 -3.17 8.59 9.70
N ASP A 90 -3.45 7.78 10.71
CA ASP A 90 -3.63 6.33 10.53
C ASP A 90 -4.84 6.04 9.62
N HIS A 91 -5.89 6.86 9.73
CA HIS A 91 -7.04 6.81 8.84
C HIS A 91 -6.66 7.04 7.37
N VAL A 92 -5.93 8.13 7.10
CA VAL A 92 -5.47 8.48 5.75
C VAL A 92 -4.56 7.39 5.20
N GLU A 93 -3.63 6.86 6.01
CA GLU A 93 -2.72 5.79 5.61
C GLU A 93 -3.47 4.47 5.29
N ALA A 94 -4.48 4.11 6.08
CA ALA A 94 -5.31 2.93 5.85
C ALA A 94 -6.10 3.04 4.53
N LEU A 95 -6.76 4.17 4.29
CA LEU A 95 -7.49 4.42 3.04
C LEU A 95 -6.55 4.39 1.83
N LEU A 96 -5.40 5.06 1.93
CA LEU A 96 -4.40 5.09 0.86
C LEU A 96 -3.91 3.69 0.50
N THR A 97 -3.64 2.87 1.51
CA THR A 97 -3.17 1.48 1.35
C THR A 97 -4.19 0.66 0.56
N LEU A 98 -5.45 0.66 0.99
CA LEU A 98 -6.51 -0.11 0.35
C LEU A 98 -6.80 0.38 -1.08
N GLN A 99 -6.88 1.69 -1.30
CA GLN A 99 -7.05 2.26 -2.64
C GLN A 99 -5.89 1.89 -3.57
N THR A 100 -4.67 1.82 -3.05
CA THR A 100 -3.48 1.43 -3.83
C THR A 100 -3.55 -0.04 -4.23
N LEU A 101 -3.86 -0.92 -3.29
CA LEU A 101 -4.00 -2.36 -3.56
C LEU A 101 -5.17 -2.66 -4.50
N MET A 102 -6.26 -1.89 -4.42
CA MET A 102 -7.34 -1.95 -5.41
C MET A 102 -6.87 -1.54 -6.81
N LYS A 103 -6.10 -0.45 -6.91
CA LYS A 103 -5.56 0.03 -8.18
C LYS A 103 -4.58 -0.96 -8.82
N LEU A 104 -3.87 -1.73 -8.00
CA LEU A 104 -2.96 -2.80 -8.43
C LEU A 104 -3.69 -4.14 -8.71
N ASP A 105 -5.02 -4.14 -8.65
CA ASP A 105 -5.87 -5.34 -8.83
C ASP A 105 -5.57 -6.48 -7.83
N VAL A 106 -4.96 -6.16 -6.68
CA VAL A 106 -4.68 -7.13 -5.60
C VAL A 106 -5.96 -7.44 -4.81
N ILE A 107 -6.81 -6.43 -4.60
CA ILE A 107 -8.10 -6.57 -3.90
C ILE A 107 -9.24 -5.92 -4.67
N SER A 108 -10.42 -6.52 -4.58
CA SER A 108 -11.65 -5.94 -5.10
C SER A 108 -12.21 -4.88 -4.15
N SER A 109 -12.99 -3.92 -4.68
CA SER A 109 -13.66 -2.88 -3.88
C SER A 109 -14.54 -3.46 -2.77
N THR A 110 -15.14 -4.63 -2.96
CA THR A 110 -15.92 -5.32 -1.93
C THR A 110 -15.04 -5.77 -0.76
N LYS A 111 -13.86 -6.33 -1.04
CA LYS A 111 -12.94 -6.82 -0.02
C LYS A 111 -12.29 -5.66 0.75
N ALA A 112 -12.06 -4.52 0.11
CA ALA A 112 -11.42 -3.37 0.75
C ALA A 112 -12.18 -2.79 1.95
N PHE A 113 -13.52 -2.81 1.91
CA PHE A 113 -14.37 -2.19 2.95
C PHE A 113 -15.27 -3.19 3.69
N ASP A 114 -15.07 -4.48 3.49
CA ASP A 114 -15.73 -5.52 4.28
C ASP A 114 -14.93 -5.76 5.56
N SER A 115 -15.51 -5.40 6.71
CA SER A 115 -14.95 -5.65 8.04
C SER A 115 -15.24 -7.07 8.53
N SER A 116 -15.91 -7.91 7.73
CA SER A 116 -16.19 -9.30 8.09
C SER A 116 -14.91 -10.14 7.94
N PRO A 117 -14.52 -10.95 8.94
CA PRO A 117 -13.48 -11.95 8.73
C PRO A 117 -13.94 -12.90 7.61
N ASP A 118 -13.09 -13.12 6.61
CA ASP A 118 -13.27 -14.15 5.59
C ASP A 118 -13.59 -15.48 6.32
N PRO A 119 -14.74 -16.13 6.06
CA PRO A 119 -14.99 -17.46 6.57
C PRO A 119 -14.12 -18.44 5.78
N GLU A 120 -13.05 -18.90 6.43
CA GLU A 120 -12.23 -20.07 6.08
C GLU A 120 -11.36 -20.00 4.80
N SER A 121 -10.05 -20.19 5.01
CA SER A 121 -9.22 -21.16 4.27
C SER A 121 -8.04 -21.61 5.14
#